data_AF-A0A431KUF9-F1
#
_entry.id   AF-A0A431KUF9-F1
#
_cell.length_a   1.000
_cell.length_b   1.000
_cell.length_c   1.000
_cell.angle_alpha   90.00
_cell.angle_beta   90.00
_cell.angle_gamma   90.00
#
_symmetry.space_group_name_H-M   'P 1'
#
loop_
_entity.id
_entity.type
_entity.pdbx_description
1 polymer ?
#
loop_
_entity_poly.entity_id
_entity_poly.type
_entity_poly.pdbx_seq_one_letter_code
_entity_poly.pdbx_strand_id
1 'polypeptide(L)'
;MEAKPVRLGELLTAAGVLRREDLNEAVQIANDTGQLIGKVLVMSGYLSKHALQVALNAQSLIRDKVVAPDLALVALAVAANQEISFEDALHQLGWVRKKETVTAKLGELLSAAGVIESSELEKALKKSEDTGQPLGSILLKSKVIDDAVLLFALDQQAAVRDGIVSREDAIRLIAAAPKNSRVTSP
;
A
#
# COMPACT_ATOMS: atom_id res chain seq x y z
N MET A 1 -19.91 11.13 -11.79
CA MET A 1 -20.60 9.83 -11.82
C MET A 1 -20.22 9.11 -10.53
N GLU A 2 -21.15 8.92 -9.60
CA GLU A 2 -20.89 8.20 -8.36
C GLU A 2 -20.60 6.73 -8.66
N ALA A 3 -19.51 6.20 -8.11
CA ALA A 3 -19.20 4.78 -8.23
C ALA A 3 -20.20 3.98 -7.38
N LYS A 4 -21.00 3.14 -8.03
CA LYS A 4 -21.96 2.24 -7.36
C LYS A 4 -21.19 1.39 -6.32
N PRO A 5 -21.62 1.35 -5.05
CA PRO A 5 -20.92 0.58 -4.02
C PRO A 5 -20.94 -0.90 -4.39
N VAL A 6 -19.75 -1.53 -4.38
CA VAL A 6 -19.61 -2.97 -4.65
C VAL A 6 -20.38 -3.74 -3.60
N ARG A 7 -21.43 -4.46 -4.00
CA ARG A 7 -22.25 -5.25 -3.08
C ARG A 7 -21.57 -6.59 -2.83
N LEU A 8 -21.54 -7.02 -1.56
CA LEU A 8 -20.88 -8.26 -1.14
C LEU A 8 -21.41 -9.49 -1.91
N GLY A 9 -22.72 -9.61 -2.06
CA GLY A 9 -23.33 -10.71 -2.82
C GLY A 9 -22.97 -10.70 -4.30
N GLU A 10 -22.93 -9.53 -4.93
CA GLU A 10 -22.50 -9.39 -6.33
C GLU A 10 -21.03 -9.80 -6.49
N LEU A 11 -20.16 -9.38 -5.57
CA LEU A 11 -18.75 -9.75 -5.55
C LEU A 11 -18.54 -11.27 -5.40
N LEU A 12 -19.24 -11.90 -4.46
CA LEU A 12 -19.19 -13.33 -4.21
C LEU A 12 -19.69 -14.16 -5.40
N THR A 13 -20.78 -13.72 -6.03
CA THR A 13 -21.32 -14.40 -7.23
C THR A 13 -20.44 -14.20 -8.46
N ALA A 14 -19.86 -13.01 -8.65
CA ALA A 14 -18.95 -12.72 -9.74
C ALA A 14 -17.63 -13.50 -9.62
N ALA A 15 -17.15 -13.75 -8.40
CA ALA A 15 -15.97 -14.58 -8.14
C ALA A 15 -16.26 -16.09 -8.22
N GLY A 16 -17.53 -16.51 -8.42
CA GLY A 16 -17.93 -17.92 -8.48
C GLY A 16 -17.91 -18.63 -7.12
N VAL A 17 -17.79 -17.90 -6.02
CA VAL A 17 -17.71 -18.44 -4.64
C VAL A 17 -19.11 -18.70 -4.07
N LEU A 18 -20.13 -18.01 -4.59
CA LEU A 18 -21.53 -18.15 -4.17
C LEU A 18 -22.43 -18.29 -5.40
N ARG A 19 -23.38 -19.23 -5.36
CA ARG A 19 -24.38 -19.36 -6.43
C ARG A 19 -25.45 -18.28 -6.30
N ARG A 20 -26.02 -17.86 -7.42
CA ARG A 20 -27.02 -16.77 -7.44
C ARG A 20 -28.32 -17.17 -6.75
N GLU A 21 -28.69 -18.44 -6.87
CA GLU A 21 -29.87 -19.04 -6.25
C GLU A 21 -29.74 -19.02 -4.72
N ASP A 22 -28.59 -19.45 -4.19
CA ASP A 22 -28.28 -19.45 -2.76
C ASP A 22 -28.27 -18.02 -2.18
N LEU A 23 -27.73 -17.04 -2.94
CA LEU A 23 -27.77 -15.64 -2.54
C LEU A 23 -29.21 -15.14 -2.43
N ASN A 24 -30.07 -15.46 -3.41
CA ASN A 24 -31.46 -15.02 -3.42
C ASN A 24 -32.24 -15.59 -2.23
N GLU A 25 -32.04 -16.88 -1.93
CA GLU A 25 -32.66 -17.52 -0.76
C GLU A 25 -32.19 -16.88 0.55
N ALA A 26 -30.88 -16.68 0.70
CA ALA A 26 -30.32 -16.01 1.88
C ALA A 26 -30.85 -14.58 2.05
N VAL A 27 -31.11 -13.85 0.95
CA VAL A 27 -31.73 -12.51 0.99
C VAL A 27 -33.16 -12.57 1.51
N GLN A 28 -33.96 -13.56 1.12
CA GLN A 28 -35.32 -13.74 1.65
C GLN A 28 -35.28 -14.00 3.17
N ILE A 29 -34.45 -14.96 3.60
CA ILE A 29 -34.30 -15.30 5.01
C ILE A 29 -33.83 -14.08 5.83
N ALA A 30 -32.84 -13.33 5.31
CA ALA A 30 -32.33 -12.13 5.97
C ALA A 30 -33.42 -11.06 6.12
N ASN A 31 -34.26 -10.85 5.11
CA ASN A 31 -35.37 -9.90 5.16
C ASN A 31 -36.46 -10.34 6.17
N ASP A 32 -36.83 -11.62 6.17
CA ASP A 32 -37.88 -12.16 7.03
C ASP A 32 -37.47 -12.18 8.51
N THR A 33 -36.18 -12.40 8.79
CA THR A 33 -35.65 -12.56 10.14
C THR A 33 -34.94 -11.31 10.69
N GLY A 34 -34.67 -10.32 9.83
CA GLY A 34 -33.87 -9.14 10.17
C GLY A 34 -32.38 -9.42 10.43
N GLN A 35 -31.89 -10.60 10.06
CA GLN A 35 -30.48 -10.98 10.25
C GLN A 35 -29.57 -10.41 9.14
N LEU A 36 -28.29 -10.23 9.45
CA LEU A 36 -27.30 -9.83 8.45
C LEU A 36 -27.13 -10.90 7.39
N ILE A 37 -27.16 -10.52 6.10
CA ILE A 37 -27.04 -11.44 4.96
C ILE A 37 -25.80 -12.35 5.05
N GLY A 38 -24.64 -11.81 5.45
CA GLY A 38 -23.42 -12.60 5.61
C GLY A 38 -23.55 -13.67 6.70
N LYS A 39 -24.28 -13.38 7.78
CA LYS A 39 -24.55 -14.35 8.85
C LYS A 39 -25.47 -15.46 8.34
N VAL A 40 -26.52 -15.11 7.60
CA VAL A 40 -27.44 -16.08 6.99
C VAL A 40 -26.69 -16.99 6.02
N LEU A 41 -25.88 -16.44 5.12
CA LEU A 41 -25.09 -17.22 4.16
C LEU A 41 -24.19 -18.26 4.84
N VAL A 42 -23.58 -17.91 5.98
CA VAL A 42 -22.76 -18.84 6.77
C VAL A 42 -23.61 -19.86 7.53
N MET A 43 -24.71 -19.44 8.16
CA MET A 43 -25.59 -20.32 8.92
C MET A 43 -26.31 -21.35 8.04
N SER A 44 -26.69 -20.96 6.82
CA SER A 44 -27.31 -21.85 5.83
C SER A 44 -26.30 -22.75 5.11
N GLY A 45 -25.00 -22.62 5.38
CA GLY A 45 -23.94 -23.43 4.77
C GLY A 45 -23.60 -23.07 3.32
N TYR A 46 -24.14 -21.97 2.79
CA TYR A 46 -23.86 -21.50 1.42
C TYR A 46 -22.49 -20.84 1.27
N LEU A 47 -21.91 -20.38 2.38
CA LEU A 47 -20.62 -19.71 2.40
C LEU A 47 -19.83 -20.10 3.65
N SER A 48 -18.54 -20.38 3.51
CA SER A 48 -17.68 -20.59 4.68
C SER A 48 -17.38 -19.27 5.40
N LYS A 49 -17.09 -19.33 6.70
CA LYS A 49 -16.63 -18.15 7.47
C LYS A 49 -15.38 -17.52 6.84
N HIS A 50 -14.48 -18.37 6.34
CA HIS A 50 -13.27 -17.95 5.65
C HIS A 50 -13.60 -17.16 4.37
N ALA A 51 -14.44 -17.72 3.49
CA ALA A 51 -14.82 -17.07 2.24
C ALA A 51 -15.56 -15.74 2.49
N LEU A 52 -16.38 -15.65 3.53
CA LEU A 52 -17.00 -14.40 3.96
C LEU A 52 -15.94 -13.35 4.35
N GLN A 53 -14.94 -13.74 5.16
CA GLN A 53 -13.88 -12.84 5.60
C GLN A 53 -13.03 -12.32 4.43
N VAL A 54 -12.66 -13.22 3.51
CA VAL A 54 -11.92 -12.86 2.29
C VAL A 54 -12.72 -11.88 1.42
N ALA A 55 -14.02 -12.12 1.24
CA ALA A 55 -14.88 -11.25 0.46
C ALA A 55 -15.05 -9.86 1.08
N LEU A 56 -15.12 -9.76 2.42
CA LEU A 56 -15.14 -8.48 3.13
C LEU A 56 -13.82 -7.71 2.96
N ASN A 57 -12.68 -8.39 3.04
CA ASN A 57 -11.36 -7.79 2.78
C ASN A 57 -11.28 -7.25 1.34
N ALA A 58 -11.67 -8.07 0.36
CA ALA A 58 -11.72 -7.68 -1.04
C ALA A 58 -12.62 -6.46 -1.26
N GLN A 59 -13.83 -6.47 -0.71
CA GLN A 59 -14.78 -5.35 -0.80
C GLN A 59 -14.20 -4.06 -0.21
N SER A 60 -13.52 -4.13 0.95
CA SER A 60 -12.85 -2.97 1.54
C SER A 60 -11.76 -2.42 0.63
N LEU A 61 -10.87 -3.28 0.12
CA LEU A 61 -9.75 -2.85 -0.72
C LEU A 61 -10.19 -2.31 -2.09
N ILE A 62 -11.30 -2.82 -2.65
CA ILE A 62 -11.91 -2.24 -3.86
C ILE A 62 -12.52 -0.87 -3.54
N ARG A 63 -13.28 -0.74 -2.44
CA ARG A 63 -13.88 0.54 -2.01
C ARG A 63 -12.81 1.60 -1.79
N ASP A 64 -11.70 1.21 -1.17
CA ASP A 64 -10.57 2.08 -0.86
C ASP A 64 -9.64 2.28 -2.09
N LYS A 65 -10.00 1.72 -3.26
CA LYS A 65 -9.27 1.81 -4.54
C LYS A 65 -7.82 1.31 -4.48
N VAL A 66 -7.53 0.39 -3.55
CA VAL A 66 -6.21 -0.22 -3.39
C VAL A 66 -5.99 -1.34 -4.41
N VAL A 67 -7.06 -2.06 -4.74
CA VAL A 67 -7.04 -3.20 -5.68
C VAL A 67 -8.10 -2.97 -6.75
N ALA A 68 -7.76 -3.24 -8.01
CA ALA A 68 -8.71 -3.18 -9.11
C ALA A 68 -9.79 -4.28 -8.98
N PRO A 69 -11.06 -4.00 -9.32
CA PRO A 69 -12.15 -4.98 -9.20
C PRO A 69 -11.85 -6.33 -9.86
N ASP A 70 -11.31 -6.32 -11.08
CA ASP A 70 -11.04 -7.56 -11.83
C ASP A 70 -10.00 -8.45 -11.13
N LEU A 71 -8.93 -7.84 -10.61
CA LEU A 71 -7.92 -8.55 -9.83
C LEU A 71 -8.49 -9.08 -8.52
N ALA A 72 -9.32 -8.28 -7.85
CA ALA A 72 -9.95 -8.68 -6.59
C ALA A 72 -10.89 -9.87 -6.76
N LEU A 73 -11.60 -9.97 -7.89
CA LEU A 73 -12.44 -11.14 -8.21
C LEU A 73 -11.61 -12.42 -8.33
N VAL A 74 -10.50 -12.36 -9.06
CA VAL A 74 -9.60 -13.51 -9.23
C VAL A 74 -8.95 -13.89 -7.89
N ALA A 75 -8.48 -12.91 -7.13
CA ALA A 75 -7.87 -13.13 -5.81
C ALA A 75 -8.87 -13.73 -4.80
N LEU A 76 -10.13 -13.28 -4.82
CA LEU A 76 -11.19 -13.82 -3.97
C LEU A 76 -11.46 -15.29 -4.29
N ALA A 77 -11.54 -15.65 -5.57
CA ALA A 77 -11.73 -17.05 -5.98
C ALA A 77 -10.55 -17.94 -5.53
N VAL A 78 -9.32 -17.47 -5.72
CA VAL A 78 -8.10 -18.18 -5.29
C VAL A 78 -8.08 -18.38 -3.77
N ALA A 79 -8.29 -17.30 -3.01
CA ALA A 79 -8.30 -17.33 -1.55
C ALA A 79 -9.39 -18.24 -0.99
N ALA A 80 -10.60 -18.18 -1.54
CA ALA A 80 -11.71 -19.01 -1.11
C ALA A 80 -11.46 -20.51 -1.39
N ASN A 81 -10.88 -20.85 -2.55
CA ASN A 81 -10.64 -22.24 -2.95
C ASN A 81 -9.42 -22.88 -2.25
N GLN A 82 -8.38 -22.10 -1.98
CA GLN A 82 -7.15 -22.60 -1.35
C GLN A 82 -7.14 -22.43 0.18
N GLU A 83 -8.19 -21.84 0.76
CA GLU A 83 -8.25 -21.48 2.18
C GLU A 83 -7.04 -20.65 2.66
N ILE A 84 -6.63 -19.67 1.85
CA ILE A 84 -5.55 -18.71 2.16
C ILE A 84 -6.10 -17.29 2.33
N SER A 85 -5.28 -16.40 2.91
CA SER A 85 -5.67 -14.99 3.05
C SER A 85 -5.85 -14.30 1.69
N PHE A 86 -6.67 -13.24 1.66
CA PHE A 86 -6.84 -12.43 0.44
C PHE A 86 -5.51 -11.83 -0.03
N GLU A 87 -4.68 -11.41 0.93
CA GLU A 87 -3.34 -10.88 0.70
C GLU A 87 -2.42 -11.93 0.06
N ASP A 88 -2.41 -13.17 0.55
CA ASP A 88 -1.60 -14.23 -0.05
C ASP A 88 -2.05 -14.56 -1.48
N ALA A 89 -3.37 -14.58 -1.73
CA ALA A 89 -3.90 -14.76 -3.08
C ALA A 89 -3.48 -13.62 -4.02
N LEU A 90 -3.51 -12.37 -3.56
CA LEU A 90 -2.98 -11.24 -4.31
C LEU A 90 -1.49 -11.40 -4.62
N HIS A 91 -0.70 -11.82 -3.63
CA HIS A 91 0.73 -12.09 -3.82
C HIS A 91 1.00 -13.21 -4.84
N GLN A 92 0.24 -14.31 -4.81
CA GLN A 92 0.33 -15.38 -5.82
C GLN A 92 0.02 -14.88 -7.23
N LEU A 93 -0.94 -13.95 -7.36
CA LEU A 93 -1.29 -13.31 -8.63
C LEU A 93 -0.29 -12.23 -9.07
N GLY A 94 0.84 -12.10 -8.36
CA GLY A 94 1.88 -11.12 -8.67
C GLY A 94 1.51 -9.69 -8.29
N TRP A 95 0.43 -9.49 -7.52
CA TRP A 95 0.10 -8.18 -6.99
C TRP A 95 1.00 -7.88 -5.80
N VAL A 96 1.79 -6.82 -5.96
CA VAL A 96 2.57 -6.24 -4.88
C VAL A 96 1.85 -4.98 -4.46
N ARG A 97 1.35 -4.94 -3.22
CA ARG A 97 0.89 -3.69 -2.61
C ARG A 97 2.00 -2.68 -2.84
N LYS A 98 1.71 -1.54 -3.46
CA LYS A 98 2.61 -0.37 -3.41
C LYS A 98 2.77 -0.01 -1.94
N LYS A 99 3.70 -0.68 -1.28
CA LYS A 99 4.25 -0.33 0.02
C LYS A 99 5.33 0.72 -0.19
N GLU A 100 5.10 1.63 -1.11
CA GLU A 100 5.60 2.98 -0.97
C GLU A 100 4.47 3.70 -0.25
N THR A 101 4.51 3.67 1.07
CA THR A 101 4.21 4.92 1.75
C THR A 101 5.10 5.93 1.04
N VAL A 102 4.52 6.77 0.20
CA VAL A 102 5.20 7.91 -0.43
C VAL A 102 5.56 8.80 0.74
N THR A 103 6.61 8.45 1.46
CA THR A 103 7.05 9.25 2.60
C THR A 103 7.89 10.36 2.02
N ALA A 104 7.61 11.58 2.44
CA ALA A 104 8.57 12.66 2.37
C ALA A 104 9.62 12.47 3.47
N LYS A 105 10.15 11.25 3.70
CA LYS A 105 11.31 11.08 4.57
C LYS A 105 12.54 11.46 3.78
N LEU A 106 13.39 12.26 4.41
CA LEU A 106 14.57 12.83 3.80
C LEU A 106 15.46 11.74 3.20
N GLY A 107 15.70 10.66 3.95
CA GLY A 107 16.53 9.54 3.48
C GLY A 107 15.98 8.83 2.25
N GLU A 108 14.66 8.62 2.18
CA GLU A 108 14.01 7.97 1.03
C GLU A 108 14.04 8.88 -0.21
N LEU A 109 13.88 10.19 -0.05
CA LEU A 109 14.00 11.17 -1.16
C LEU A 109 15.43 11.24 -1.70
N LEU A 110 16.43 11.30 -0.81
CA LEU A 110 17.85 11.32 -1.19
C LEU A 110 18.29 10.03 -1.89
N SER A 111 17.81 8.88 -1.41
CA SER A 111 18.13 7.58 -2.01
C SER A 111 17.47 7.42 -3.38
N ALA A 112 16.18 7.78 -3.50
CA ALA A 112 15.46 7.72 -4.77
C ALA A 112 16.01 8.71 -5.82
N ALA A 113 16.59 9.83 -5.38
CA ALA A 113 17.28 10.79 -6.25
C ALA A 113 18.69 10.34 -6.67
N GLY A 114 19.18 9.19 -6.19
CA GLY A 114 20.54 8.71 -6.48
C GLY A 114 21.63 9.61 -5.90
N VAL A 115 21.31 10.35 -4.83
CA VAL A 115 22.27 11.17 -4.08
C VAL A 115 23.02 10.32 -3.06
N ILE A 116 22.33 9.36 -2.45
CA ILE A 116 22.90 8.41 -1.50
C ILE A 116 22.57 6.98 -1.91
N GLU A 117 23.46 6.04 -1.64
CA GLU A 117 23.24 4.62 -1.84
C GLU A 117 22.38 4.03 -0.71
N SER A 118 21.64 2.95 -0.98
CA SER A 118 20.81 2.28 0.04
C SER A 118 21.61 1.85 1.27
N SER A 119 22.86 1.41 1.06
CA SER A 119 23.76 1.01 2.15
C SER A 119 24.24 2.18 3.02
N GLU A 120 24.32 3.40 2.47
CA GLU A 120 24.68 4.61 3.21
C GLU A 120 23.51 5.09 4.06
N LEU A 121 22.30 5.02 3.50
CA LEU A 121 21.06 5.31 4.21
C LEU A 121 20.87 4.37 5.41
N GLU A 122 21.05 3.07 5.22
CA GLU A 122 20.90 2.07 6.29
C GLU A 122 21.87 2.32 7.45
N LYS A 123 23.15 2.57 7.15
CA LYS A 123 24.18 2.92 8.15
C LYS A 123 23.82 4.20 8.91
N ALA A 124 23.33 5.22 8.21
CA ALA A 124 22.97 6.50 8.81
C ALA A 124 21.71 6.40 9.68
N LEU A 125 20.71 5.61 9.27
CA LEU A 125 19.50 5.33 10.06
C LEU A 125 19.83 4.59 11.35
N LYS A 126 20.63 3.52 11.25
CA LYS A 126 21.08 2.77 12.44
C LYS A 126 21.78 3.69 13.44
N LYS A 127 22.70 4.54 12.96
CA LYS A 127 23.39 5.51 13.82
C LYS A 127 22.45 6.58 14.39
N SER A 128 21.42 6.98 13.65
CA SER A 128 20.40 7.93 14.13
C SER A 128 19.61 7.33 15.29
N GLU A 129 19.21 6.06 15.17
CA GLU A 129 18.51 5.31 16.22
C GLU A 129 19.38 5.13 17.46
N ASP A 130 20.66 4.77 17.29
CA ASP A 130 21.59 4.54 18.39
C ASP A 130 21.97 5.83 19.14
N THR A 131 21.98 6.98 18.46
CA THR A 131 22.51 8.24 19.03
C THR A 131 21.46 9.33 19.26
N GLY A 132 20.25 9.16 18.72
CA GLY A 132 19.20 10.18 18.70
C GLY A 132 19.50 11.40 17.82
N GLN A 133 20.61 11.41 17.08
CA GLN A 133 20.96 12.54 16.20
C GLN A 133 20.10 12.56 14.95
N PRO A 134 19.74 13.74 14.41
CA PRO A 134 19.00 13.84 13.15
C PRO A 134 19.74 13.18 11.98
N LEU A 135 19.00 12.42 11.16
CA LEU A 135 19.55 11.71 10.00
C LEU A 135 20.37 12.61 9.07
N GLY A 136 19.87 13.82 8.75
CA GLY A 136 20.57 14.78 7.88
C GLY A 136 21.93 15.21 8.44
N SER A 137 22.03 15.43 9.75
CA SER A 137 23.30 15.78 10.41
C SER A 137 24.29 14.63 10.38
N ILE A 138 23.82 13.38 10.46
CA ILE A 138 24.68 12.20 10.35
C ILE A 138 25.23 12.08 8.93
N LEU A 139 24.38 12.20 7.91
CA LEU A 139 24.76 12.12 6.50
C LEU A 139 25.78 13.20 6.11
N LEU A 140 25.63 14.41 6.64
CA LEU A 140 26.57 15.52 6.48
C LEU A 140 27.92 15.20 7.16
N LYS A 141 27.89 14.78 8.43
CA LYS A 141 29.11 14.43 9.18
C LYS A 141 29.86 13.24 8.58
N SER A 142 29.16 12.28 7.98
CA SER A 142 29.76 11.17 7.25
C SER A 142 30.26 11.54 5.86
N LYS A 143 30.13 12.81 5.44
CA LYS A 143 30.49 13.32 4.11
C LYS A 143 29.80 12.60 2.95
N VAL A 144 28.63 12.02 3.21
CA VAL A 144 27.81 11.35 2.20
C VAL A 144 27.06 12.39 1.37
N ILE A 145 26.65 13.48 2.01
CA ILE A 145 26.07 14.67 1.38
C ILE A 145 26.79 15.92 1.89
N ASP A 146 26.67 17.03 1.17
CA ASP A 146 27.13 18.35 1.61
C ASP A 146 25.97 19.21 2.14
N ASP A 147 26.30 20.39 2.67
CA ASP A 147 25.32 21.33 3.23
C ASP A 147 24.32 21.83 2.18
N ALA A 148 24.76 22.02 0.94
CA ALA A 148 23.92 22.52 -0.15
C ALA A 148 22.84 21.50 -0.53
N VAL A 149 23.23 20.23 -0.67
CA VAL A 149 22.34 19.09 -0.94
C VAL A 149 21.38 18.87 0.22
N LEU A 150 21.88 18.94 1.47
CA LEU A 150 21.02 18.77 2.64
C LEU A 150 19.95 19.86 2.72
N LEU A 151 20.33 21.13 2.59
CA LEU A 151 19.40 22.26 2.65
C LEU A 151 18.35 22.16 1.53
N PHE A 152 18.79 21.93 0.29
CA PHE A 152 17.89 21.81 -0.85
C PHE A 152 16.93 20.62 -0.70
N ALA A 153 17.41 19.47 -0.23
CA ALA A 153 16.56 18.31 0.00
C ALA A 153 15.54 18.53 1.14
N LEU A 154 15.88 19.30 2.17
CA LEU A 154 14.95 19.70 3.22
C LEU A 154 13.87 20.65 2.68
N ASP A 155 14.22 21.59 1.81
CA ASP A 155 13.26 22.48 1.15
C ASP A 155 12.28 21.69 0.28
N GLN A 156 12.78 20.76 -0.53
CA GLN A 156 11.94 19.89 -1.36
C GLN A 156 11.09 18.94 -0.49
N GLN A 157 11.63 18.45 0.62
CA GLN A 157 10.88 17.64 1.58
C GLN A 157 9.70 18.43 2.17
N ALA A 158 9.92 19.68 2.58
CA ALA A 158 8.87 20.56 3.08
C ALA A 158 7.82 20.82 1.98
N ALA A 159 8.25 21.15 0.76
CA ALA A 159 7.36 21.38 -0.37
C ALA A 159 6.48 20.16 -0.72
N VAL A 160 7.01 18.93 -0.60
CA VAL A 160 6.21 17.70 -0.77
C VAL A 160 5.22 17.51 0.37
N ARG A 161 5.60 17.81 1.62
CA ARG A 161 4.70 17.73 2.78
C ARG A 161 3.56 18.74 2.71
N ASP A 162 3.86 19.93 2.19
CA ASP A 162 2.90 21.01 2.01
C ASP A 162 2.06 20.86 0.73
N GLY A 163 2.33 19.82 -0.08
CA GLY A 163 1.61 19.51 -1.31
C GLY A 163 1.90 20.47 -2.47
N ILE A 164 2.97 21.26 -2.37
CA ILE A 164 3.41 22.25 -3.37
C ILE A 164 4.06 21.55 -4.57
N VAL A 165 4.79 20.46 -4.32
CA VAL A 165 5.55 19.70 -5.33
C VAL A 165 5.25 18.21 -5.19
N SER A 166 5.15 17.48 -6.31
CA SER A 166 5.01 16.02 -6.28
C SER A 166 6.30 15.35 -5.79
N ARG A 167 6.22 14.14 -5.21
CA ARG A 167 7.42 13.42 -4.79
C ARG A 167 8.36 13.15 -5.98
N GLU A 168 7.79 12.78 -7.13
CA GLU A 168 8.53 12.50 -8.36
C GLU A 168 9.29 13.73 -8.86
N ASP A 169 8.67 14.91 -8.79
CA ASP A 169 9.31 16.17 -9.16
C ASP A 169 10.39 16.57 -8.15
N ALA A 170 10.12 16.42 -6.85
CA ALA A 170 11.13 16.65 -5.81
C ALA A 170 12.36 15.74 -5.99
N ILE A 171 12.17 14.46 -6.32
CA ILE A 171 13.26 13.53 -6.61
C ILE A 171 14.09 14.01 -7.80
N ARG A 172 13.43 14.43 -8.89
CA ARG A 172 14.12 14.95 -10.08
C ARG A 172 14.89 16.23 -9.78
N LEU A 173 14.30 17.14 -9.00
CA LEU A 173 14.94 18.38 -8.58
C LEU A 173 16.16 18.10 -7.71
N ILE A 174 16.04 17.21 -6.72
CA ILE A 174 17.15 16.81 -5.84
C ILE A 174 18.27 16.14 -6.66
N ALA A 175 17.92 15.28 -7.63
CA ALA A 175 18.90 14.63 -8.51
C ALA A 175 19.65 15.61 -9.42
N ALA A 176 18.97 16.68 -9.84
CA ALA A 176 19.52 17.73 -10.69
C ALA A 176 20.27 18.84 -9.92
N ALA A 177 20.22 18.83 -8.58
CA ALA A 177 20.99 19.77 -7.77
C ALA A 177 22.49 19.61 -8.06
N PRO A 178 23.25 20.71 -8.17
CA PRO A 178 24.67 20.66 -8.49
C PRO A 178 25.42 19.82 -7.46
N LYS A 179 25.89 18.63 -7.87
CA LYS A 179 26.76 17.76 -7.08
C LYS A 179 28.11 18.46 -6.93
N ASN A 180 28.29 19.29 -5.93
CA ASN A 180 29.62 19.81 -5.63
C ASN A 180 30.39 18.76 -4.83
N SER A 181 31.06 17.88 -5.59
CA SER A 181 32.08 16.92 -5.16
C SER A 181 31.62 15.91 -4.11
N ARG A 182 31.42 14.65 -4.56
CA ARG A 182 31.89 13.51 -3.76
C ARG A 182 33.28 13.87 -3.29
N VAL A 183 33.48 14.08 -1.99
CA VAL A 183 34.83 14.21 -1.42
C VAL A 183 35.41 12.80 -1.47
N THR A 184 35.88 12.39 -2.64
CA THR A 184 36.83 11.29 -2.78
C THR A 184 38.08 11.76 -2.05
N SER A 185 38.20 11.38 -0.79
CA SER A 185 39.47 11.50 -0.07
C SER A 185 40.39 10.39 -0.57
N PRO A 186 41.70 10.65 -0.71
CA PRO A 186 42.69 9.72 -1.26
C PRO A 186 42.86 8.45 -0.42
#